data_AF-A0A2N3LG27-F1
#
_entry.id   AF-A0A2N3LG27-F1
#
_cell.length_a   1.000
_cell.length_b   1.000
_cell.length_c   1.000
_cell.angle_alpha   90.00
_cell.angle_beta   90.00
_cell.angle_gamma   90.00
#
_symmetry.space_group_name_H-M   'P 1'
#
loop_
_entity.id
_entity.type
_entity.pdbx_description
1 polymer ?
#
loop_
_entity_poly.entity_id
_entity_poly.type
_entity_poly.pdbx_seq_one_letter_code
_entity_poly.pdbx_strand_id
1 'polypeptide(L)'
;MYKSNDSTLKLVAIKTKSKILISDNINGENYFHTRLDNYFYDGEKPTKTYHKDWFEFKQMPTKIEKQLPAKRINERYELKEGFSETELTPKVINKSYIDEDSDFYEVKGLYDFKYETQEAGFEEIPFEITIAEEIDGEFEIVKMEHEPKYSLLDRITTHPVLLQTKPCYLTKEESYRIIRNHVKSNINSKYARVTSDYDFYFTVEKVIELYEPHSYEVNVNAAYSRRKPKYEKRYQRNRTQKIYEVAPKPYNSYPVVEPFTGKDYTDLKNNIDTFLHNLMEMINEPVVECKHCKGRGVVLNEN
;
A
#
# COMPACT_ATOMS: atom_id res chain seq x y z
N MET A 1 -12.84 40.13 -13.08
CA MET A 1 -13.63 39.81 -11.87
C MET A 1 -13.03 38.59 -11.20
N TYR A 2 -12.12 38.78 -10.25
CA TYR A 2 -11.62 37.69 -9.42
C TYR A 2 -12.64 37.46 -8.30
N LYS A 3 -13.23 36.26 -8.23
CA LYS A 3 -13.96 35.84 -7.04
C LYS A 3 -12.96 35.86 -5.88
N SER A 4 -13.14 36.81 -4.96
CA SER A 4 -12.61 36.73 -3.61
C SER A 4 -13.23 35.48 -2.96
N ASN A 5 -12.58 34.33 -3.16
CA ASN A 5 -12.83 33.14 -2.37
C ASN A 5 -12.22 33.41 -0.99
N ASP A 6 -12.95 34.16 -0.18
CA ASP A 6 -12.76 34.22 1.27
C ASP A 6 -13.35 32.92 1.88
N SER A 7 -12.94 31.78 1.31
CA SER A 7 -13.37 30.47 1.73
C SER A 7 -12.41 30.01 2.82
N THR A 8 -12.82 30.19 4.07
CA THR A 8 -12.11 29.66 5.23
C THR A 8 -11.78 28.18 5.02
N LEU A 9 -10.52 27.81 5.24
CA LEU A 9 -10.04 26.45 5.06
C LEU A 9 -10.56 25.60 6.23
N LYS A 10 -11.46 24.65 5.95
CA LYS A 10 -12.00 23.75 6.96
C LYS A 10 -11.15 22.49 7.05
N LEU A 11 -10.71 22.17 8.27
CA LEU A 11 -9.82 21.06 8.57
C LEU A 11 -10.43 20.17 9.65
N VAL A 12 -10.13 18.89 9.59
CA VAL A 12 -10.40 17.92 10.65
C VAL A 12 -9.08 17.50 11.29
N ALA A 13 -9.06 17.45 12.61
CA ALA A 13 -7.91 17.01 13.39
C ALA A 13 -8.25 15.79 14.25
N ILE A 14 -7.29 14.88 14.39
CA ILE A 14 -7.27 13.83 15.39
C ILE A 14 -6.11 14.13 16.32
N LYS A 15 -6.39 14.28 17.61
CA LYS A 15 -5.38 14.59 18.62
C LYS A 15 -4.97 13.32 19.33
N THR A 16 -3.67 13.09 19.41
CA THR A 16 -3.06 12.01 20.18
C THR A 16 -2.23 12.60 21.32
N LYS A 17 -1.68 11.75 22.20
CA LYS A 17 -0.84 12.23 23.31
C LYS A 17 0.42 13.01 22.87
N SER A 18 1.03 12.62 21.75
CA SER A 18 2.33 13.15 21.32
C SER A 18 2.26 13.98 20.03
N LYS A 19 1.20 13.79 19.22
CA LYS A 19 1.06 14.41 17.90
C LYS A 19 -0.38 14.70 17.51
N ILE A 20 -0.54 15.49 16.45
CA ILE A 20 -1.82 15.85 15.88
C ILE A 20 -1.80 15.46 14.40
N LEU A 21 -2.85 14.76 13.99
CA LEU A 21 -3.07 14.40 12.60
C LEU A 21 -4.13 15.33 12.04
N ILE A 22 -3.88 15.97 10.90
CA ILE A 22 -4.79 16.93 10.28
C ILE A 22 -5.06 16.53 8.83
N SER A 23 -6.31 16.71 8.40
CA SER A 23 -6.77 16.51 7.03
C SER A 23 -7.78 17.56 6.61
N ASP A 24 -7.78 17.91 5.32
CA ASP A 24 -8.83 18.70 4.66
C ASP A 24 -9.93 17.82 4.04
N ASN A 25 -9.80 16.49 4.14
CA ASN A 25 -10.80 15.53 3.68
C ASN A 25 -11.85 15.23 4.77
N ILE A 26 -12.70 16.20 5.06
CA ILE A 26 -13.69 16.15 6.16
C ILE A 26 -14.65 14.96 6.02
N ASN A 27 -15.05 14.64 4.79
CA ASN A 27 -16.06 13.63 4.51
C ASN A 27 -15.47 12.24 4.20
N GLY A 28 -14.14 12.09 4.18
CA GLY A 28 -13.49 10.83 3.82
C GLY A 28 -13.75 10.39 2.37
N GLU A 29 -13.72 11.34 1.43
CA GLU A 29 -13.93 11.07 0.01
C GLU A 29 -12.76 10.27 -0.61
N ASN A 30 -13.07 9.28 -1.44
CA ASN A 30 -12.05 8.39 -2.04
C ASN A 30 -11.21 9.04 -3.15
N TYR A 31 -11.75 10.06 -3.83
CA TYR A 31 -11.09 10.77 -4.94
C TYR A 31 -10.74 12.20 -4.55
N PHE A 32 -10.18 12.34 -3.36
CA PHE A 32 -9.83 13.64 -2.80
C PHE A 32 -8.38 14.02 -3.14
N HIS A 33 -8.16 15.31 -3.40
CA HIS A 33 -6.84 15.88 -3.60
C HIS A 33 -6.59 16.93 -2.54
N THR A 34 -5.76 16.58 -1.57
CA THR A 34 -5.39 17.50 -0.49
C THR A 34 -4.70 18.75 -1.01
N ARG A 35 -5.06 19.89 -0.43
CA ARG A 35 -4.41 21.19 -0.66
C ARG A 35 -3.34 21.48 0.37
N LEU A 36 -3.26 20.69 1.44
CA LEU A 36 -2.39 20.92 2.59
C LEU A 36 -0.89 20.86 2.22
N ASP A 37 -0.53 20.04 1.24
CA ASP A 37 0.87 19.90 0.77
C ASP A 37 1.44 21.20 0.15
N ASN A 38 0.56 22.13 -0.25
CA ASN A 38 0.95 23.40 -0.85
C ASN A 38 1.08 24.55 0.17
N TYR A 39 0.78 24.30 1.44
CA TYR A 39 0.78 25.30 2.49
C TYR A 39 1.92 25.08 3.49
N PHE A 40 2.28 26.17 4.16
CA PHE A 40 3.19 26.21 5.28
C PHE A 40 2.38 26.38 6.56
N TYR A 41 2.81 25.71 7.61
CA TYR A 41 2.15 25.67 8.91
C TYR A 41 3.16 26.13 9.95
N ASP A 42 2.92 27.30 10.54
CA ASP A 42 3.89 27.97 11.43
C ASP A 42 5.31 28.07 10.83
N GLY A 43 5.42 28.25 9.51
CA GLY A 43 6.68 28.32 8.77
C GLY A 43 7.30 26.97 8.35
N GLU A 44 6.75 25.84 8.80
CA GLU A 44 7.22 24.51 8.44
C GLU A 44 6.29 23.81 7.44
N LYS A 45 6.83 22.82 6.71
CA LYS A 45 6.02 21.96 5.86
C LYS A 45 5.46 20.78 6.66
N PRO A 46 4.23 20.34 6.36
CA PRO A 46 3.61 19.27 7.11
C PRO A 46 4.31 17.92 6.83
N THR A 47 4.40 17.04 7.83
CA THR A 47 4.94 15.69 7.63
C THR A 47 3.88 14.77 7.06
N LYS A 48 4.19 14.06 5.95
CA LYS A 48 3.24 13.17 5.28
C LYS A 48 3.10 11.85 6.05
N THR A 49 1.87 11.39 6.21
CA THR A 49 1.59 10.04 6.73
C THR A 49 1.48 9.02 5.58
N TYR A 50 1.24 7.75 5.89
CA TYR A 50 0.94 6.73 4.89
C TYR A 50 -0.38 6.95 4.14
N HIS A 51 -1.29 7.76 4.70
CA HIS A 51 -2.51 8.16 4.03
C HIS A 51 -2.31 9.51 3.33
N LYS A 52 -2.69 9.60 2.06
CA LYS A 52 -2.37 10.75 1.18
C LYS A 52 -2.91 12.09 1.69
N ASP A 53 -4.08 12.04 2.32
CA ASP A 53 -4.79 13.24 2.78
C ASP A 53 -4.54 13.57 4.26
N TRP A 54 -3.69 12.82 4.96
CA TRP A 54 -3.44 13.02 6.39
C TRP A 54 -1.99 13.39 6.64
N PHE A 55 -1.81 14.42 7.45
CA PHE A 55 -0.52 14.99 7.77
C PHE A 55 -0.31 15.04 9.28
N GLU A 56 0.93 14.80 9.68
CA GLU A 56 1.36 14.79 11.06
C GLU A 56 1.97 16.14 11.46
N PHE A 57 1.61 16.58 12.66
CA PHE A 57 2.04 17.83 13.29
C PHE A 57 2.40 17.55 14.75
N LYS A 58 3.43 18.25 15.26
CA LYS A 58 3.80 18.18 16.69
C LYS A 58 2.82 18.93 17.59
N GLN A 59 2.27 20.03 17.08
CA GLN A 59 1.35 20.92 17.79
C GLN A 59 0.26 21.44 16.85
N MET A 60 -0.81 22.02 17.41
CA MET A 60 -1.85 22.65 16.60
C MET A 60 -1.24 23.85 15.87
N PRO A 61 -1.38 23.94 14.54
CA PRO A 61 -0.87 25.07 13.80
C PRO A 61 -1.61 26.33 14.20
N THR A 62 -0.88 27.42 14.46
CA THR A 62 -1.48 28.73 14.73
C THR A 62 -1.66 29.55 13.45
N LYS A 63 -0.83 29.29 12.46
CA LYS A 63 -0.74 30.05 11.22
C LYS A 63 -0.64 29.11 10.02
N ILE A 64 -1.47 29.35 8.98
CA ILE A 64 -1.35 28.68 7.69
C ILE A 64 -1.04 29.73 6.62
N GLU A 65 0.04 29.51 5.88
CA GLU A 65 0.55 30.44 4.87
C GLU A 65 0.73 29.76 3.52
N LYS A 66 0.41 30.47 2.45
CA LYS A 66 0.68 30.06 1.09
C LYS A 66 1.80 30.89 0.49
N GLN A 67 2.81 30.22 -0.05
CA GLN A 67 3.89 30.91 -0.77
C GLN A 67 3.38 31.36 -2.14
N LEU A 68 3.45 32.67 -2.38
CA LEU A 68 3.15 33.26 -3.68
C LEU A 68 4.40 33.23 -4.56
N PRO A 69 4.26 32.89 -5.85
CA PRO A 69 5.41 32.95 -6.76
C PRO A 69 5.90 34.38 -6.90
N ALA A 70 7.22 34.55 -7.10
CA ALA A 70 7.82 35.83 -7.43
C ALA A 70 7.12 36.43 -8.65
N LYS A 71 6.63 37.66 -8.51
CA LYS A 71 5.95 38.36 -9.60
C LYS A 71 6.94 39.28 -10.31
N ARG A 72 6.91 39.25 -11.64
CA ARG A 72 7.58 40.27 -12.44
C ARG A 72 6.75 41.55 -12.35
N ILE A 73 7.39 42.62 -11.91
CA ILE A 73 6.82 43.95 -11.84
C ILE A 73 7.63 44.88 -12.75
N ASN A 74 7.04 46.02 -13.13
CA ASN A 74 7.70 47.02 -13.98
C ASN A 74 8.27 46.45 -15.28
N GLU A 75 7.49 45.60 -15.96
CA GLU A 75 7.86 45.04 -17.26
C GLU A 75 7.90 46.15 -18.32
N ARG A 76 9.10 46.47 -18.81
CA ARG A 76 9.36 47.58 -19.73
C ARG A 76 10.37 47.20 -20.80
N TYR A 77 10.34 47.93 -21.90
CA TYR A 77 11.29 47.85 -22.99
C TYR A 77 12.16 49.09 -22.96
N GLU A 78 13.47 48.93 -22.84
CA GLU A 78 14.44 50.02 -22.87
C GLU A 78 15.21 49.99 -24.18
N LEU A 79 15.37 51.15 -24.82
CA LEU A 79 16.04 51.24 -26.13
C LEU A 79 17.50 50.79 -26.03
N LYS A 80 17.96 49.94 -26.97
CA LYS A 80 19.33 49.41 -26.99
C LYS A 80 20.36 50.54 -27.17
N GLU A 81 21.54 50.33 -26.59
CA GLU A 81 22.67 51.26 -26.76
C GLU A 81 23.08 51.33 -28.24
N GLY A 82 23.04 52.54 -28.82
CA GLY A 82 23.35 52.79 -30.24
C GLY A 82 22.18 53.32 -31.07
N PHE A 83 20.96 53.33 -30.54
CA PHE A 83 19.80 53.94 -31.19
C PHE A 83 19.45 55.31 -30.58
N SER A 84 19.03 56.25 -31.43
CA SER A 84 18.67 57.62 -31.05
C SER A 84 17.23 57.69 -30.57
N GLU A 85 16.99 58.37 -29.44
CA GLU A 85 15.63 58.63 -28.95
C GLU A 85 14.89 59.59 -29.90
N THR A 86 13.71 59.15 -30.39
CA THR A 86 12.80 59.97 -31.20
C THR A 86 11.36 59.73 -30.75
N GLU A 87 10.40 60.51 -31.24
CA GLU A 87 8.97 60.33 -30.88
C GLU A 87 8.45 58.92 -31.21
N LEU A 88 8.98 58.27 -32.25
CA LEU A 88 8.64 56.90 -32.66
C LEU A 88 9.51 55.83 -31.95
N THR A 89 10.60 56.23 -31.30
CA THR A 89 11.49 55.32 -30.54
C THR A 89 11.82 55.94 -29.18
N PRO A 90 10.83 56.07 -28.28
CA PRO A 90 11.03 56.61 -26.95
C PRO A 90 12.00 55.74 -26.15
N LYS A 91 12.72 56.32 -25.19
CA LYS A 91 13.74 55.58 -24.43
C LYS A 91 13.20 54.41 -23.60
N VAL A 92 11.96 54.51 -23.12
CA VAL A 92 11.29 53.47 -22.31
C VAL A 92 9.84 53.30 -22.76
N ILE A 93 9.44 52.07 -23.06
CA ILE A 93 8.06 51.70 -23.39
C ILE A 93 7.55 50.70 -22.36
N ASN A 94 6.39 50.95 -21.75
CA ASN A 94 5.76 49.95 -20.88
C ASN A 94 5.26 48.77 -21.74
N LYS A 95 5.47 47.53 -21.30
CA LYS A 95 5.06 46.34 -22.06
C LYS A 95 3.58 46.36 -22.44
N SER A 96 2.71 46.97 -21.62
CA SER A 96 1.27 47.09 -21.91
C SER A 96 0.95 47.88 -23.19
N TYR A 97 1.88 48.69 -23.70
CA TYR A 97 1.73 49.48 -24.93
C TYR A 97 2.30 48.80 -26.17
N ILE A 98 2.87 47.59 -26.04
CA ILE A 98 3.35 46.80 -27.17
C ILE A 98 2.37 45.64 -27.38
N ASP A 99 1.32 45.89 -28.15
CA ASP A 99 0.40 44.89 -28.70
C ASP A 99 0.54 44.82 -30.24
N GLU A 100 -0.07 43.81 -30.87
CA GLU A 100 -0.01 43.60 -32.33
C GLU A 100 -0.60 44.76 -33.15
N ASP A 101 -1.41 45.62 -32.53
CA ASP A 101 -2.08 46.76 -33.15
C ASP A 101 -1.38 48.10 -32.85
N SER A 102 -0.29 48.10 -32.08
CA SER A 102 0.46 49.29 -31.68
C SER A 102 1.57 49.64 -32.65
N ASP A 103 1.79 50.95 -32.85
CA ASP A 103 2.92 51.50 -33.62
C ASP A 103 4.29 51.03 -33.09
N PHE A 104 4.34 50.59 -31.83
CA PHE A 104 5.56 50.10 -31.17
C PHE A 104 5.86 48.62 -31.45
N TYR A 105 4.96 47.88 -32.09
CA TYR A 105 5.17 46.47 -32.43
C TYR A 105 6.29 46.27 -33.45
N GLU A 106 6.32 47.11 -34.49
CA GLU A 106 7.30 47.04 -35.57
C GLU A 106 8.72 47.38 -35.11
N VAL A 107 8.83 48.30 -34.14
CA VAL A 107 10.11 48.78 -33.58
C VAL A 107 10.58 47.98 -32.36
N LYS A 108 9.82 46.97 -31.92
CA LYS A 108 10.13 46.12 -30.75
C LYS A 108 11.55 45.53 -30.77
N GLY A 109 12.08 45.22 -31.95
CA GLY A 109 13.43 44.66 -32.11
C GLY A 109 14.58 45.58 -31.65
N LEU A 110 14.30 46.89 -31.54
CA LEU A 110 15.26 47.92 -31.11
C LEU A 110 15.41 48.02 -29.58
N TYR A 111 14.57 47.30 -28.84
CA TYR A 111 14.50 47.40 -27.39
C TYR A 111 14.98 46.12 -26.68
N ASP A 112 15.52 46.28 -25.48
CA ASP A 112 15.79 45.23 -24.53
C ASP A 112 14.66 45.15 -23.50
N PHE A 113 14.14 43.94 -23.29
CA PHE A 113 13.11 43.68 -22.28
C PHE A 113 13.73 43.64 -20.89
N LYS A 114 13.30 44.56 -20.01
CA LYS A 114 13.71 44.61 -18.60
C LYS A 114 12.49 44.48 -17.69
N TYR A 115 12.70 43.83 -16.56
CA TYR A 115 11.70 43.69 -15.51
C TYR A 115 12.40 43.67 -14.16
N GLU A 116 11.66 44.08 -13.14
CA GLU A 116 12.05 43.90 -11.74
C GLU A 116 11.35 42.66 -11.20
N THR A 117 12.04 41.92 -10.35
CA THR A 117 11.45 40.74 -9.70
C THR A 117 11.06 41.13 -8.28
N GLN A 118 9.77 41.09 -7.99
CA GLN A 118 9.29 41.17 -6.61
C GLN A 118 9.49 39.80 -5.96
N GLU A 119 10.12 39.79 -4.78
CA GLU A 119 10.37 38.56 -4.03
C GLU A 119 9.06 37.84 -3.67
N ALA A 120 9.15 36.51 -3.55
CA ALA A 120 8.04 35.66 -3.18
C ALA A 120 7.52 36.03 -1.77
N GLY A 121 6.26 36.46 -1.68
CA GLY A 121 5.60 36.74 -0.41
C GLY A 121 4.82 35.55 0.14
N PHE A 122 4.37 35.65 1.39
CA PHE A 122 3.45 34.70 2.01
C PHE A 122 2.08 35.35 2.18
N GLU A 123 1.02 34.60 1.87
CA GLU A 123 -0.37 34.99 2.09
C GLU A 123 -0.96 34.13 3.21
N GLU A 124 -1.48 34.77 4.26
CA GLU A 124 -2.13 34.09 5.38
C GLU A 124 -3.52 33.62 4.97
N ILE A 125 -3.83 32.35 5.25
CA ILE A 125 -5.11 31.74 4.91
C ILE A 125 -5.94 31.57 6.20
N PRO A 126 -7.16 32.13 6.29
CA PRO A 126 -8.03 31.87 7.43
C PRO A 126 -8.51 30.41 7.41
N PHE A 127 -8.50 29.75 8.57
CA PHE A 127 -8.84 28.33 8.70
C PHE A 127 -9.63 28.02 9.98
N GLU A 128 -10.37 26.92 9.95
CA GLU A 128 -11.13 26.36 11.07
C GLU A 128 -10.76 24.89 11.25
N ILE A 129 -10.39 24.48 12.47
CA ILE A 129 -10.07 23.09 12.79
C ILE A 129 -11.18 22.49 13.66
N THR A 130 -11.78 21.39 13.19
CA THR A 130 -12.71 20.58 13.99
C THR A 130 -11.98 19.34 14.50
N ILE A 131 -11.99 19.11 15.81
CA ILE A 131 -11.41 17.88 16.39
C ILE A 131 -12.43 16.75 16.22
N ALA A 132 -12.11 15.75 15.41
CA ALA A 132 -12.98 14.59 15.21
C ALA A 132 -12.90 13.62 16.40
N GLU A 133 -11.71 13.35 16.94
CA GLU A 133 -11.52 12.43 18.05
C GLU A 133 -10.23 12.78 18.82
N GLU A 134 -10.27 12.61 20.14
CA GLU A 134 -9.09 12.68 21.01
C GLU A 134 -8.75 11.26 21.49
N ILE A 135 -7.53 10.83 21.25
CA ILE A 135 -7.04 9.48 21.57
C ILE A 135 -6.02 9.59 22.70
N ASP A 136 -6.31 8.92 23.81
CA ASP A 136 -5.45 8.88 25.01
C ASP A 136 -4.17 8.05 24.83
N GLY A 137 -3.88 7.58 23.62
CA GLY A 137 -2.73 6.74 23.26
C GLY A 137 -1.87 7.34 22.16
N GLU A 138 -0.78 6.64 21.81
CA GLU A 138 -0.06 6.90 20.57
C GLU A 138 -0.79 6.20 19.42
N PHE A 139 -1.08 6.94 18.36
CA PHE A 139 -1.72 6.41 17.16
C PHE A 139 -0.88 6.78 15.95
N GLU A 140 -0.56 5.79 15.15
CA GLU A 140 0.14 5.95 13.88
C GLU A 140 -0.70 5.33 12.77
N ILE A 141 -0.83 6.05 11.67
CA ILE A 141 -1.51 5.52 10.49
C ILE A 141 -0.56 4.50 9.85
N VAL A 142 -0.89 3.23 9.94
CA VAL A 142 -0.07 2.16 9.36
C VAL A 142 -0.54 1.88 7.93
N LYS A 143 0.41 1.55 7.04
CA LYS A 143 0.08 1.06 5.70
C LYS A 143 -0.63 -0.29 5.80
N MET A 144 -1.85 -0.35 5.27
CA MET A 144 -2.60 -1.59 5.18
C MET A 144 -2.16 -2.39 3.93
N GLU A 145 -1.69 -3.62 4.13
CA GLU A 145 -1.32 -4.58 3.07
C GLU A 145 -2.52 -5.42 2.63
N HIS A 146 -3.47 -5.61 3.55
CA HIS A 146 -4.73 -6.30 3.32
C HIS A 146 -5.89 -5.32 3.47
N GLU A 147 -7.06 -5.69 2.95
CA GLU A 147 -8.30 -4.92 3.09
C GLU A 147 -9.16 -5.52 4.22
N PRO A 148 -8.87 -5.20 5.49
CA PRO A 148 -9.66 -5.70 6.61
C PRO A 148 -11.11 -5.24 6.50
N LYS A 149 -12.02 -6.12 6.92
CA LYS A 149 -13.43 -5.78 7.14
C LYS A 149 -13.63 -5.43 8.62
N TYR A 150 -14.48 -4.43 8.84
CA TYR A 150 -14.85 -3.94 10.15
C TYR A 150 -16.34 -4.13 10.39
N SER A 151 -16.77 -4.07 11.65
CA SER A 151 -18.19 -4.10 12.00
C SER A 151 -18.93 -2.92 11.37
N LEU A 152 -20.21 -3.11 11.04
CA LEU A 152 -21.03 -2.03 10.49
C LEU A 152 -21.15 -0.86 11.47
N LEU A 153 -21.23 -1.14 12.77
CA LEU A 153 -21.31 -0.11 13.80
C LEU A 153 -20.05 0.75 13.81
N ASP A 154 -18.86 0.13 13.81
CA ASP A 154 -17.58 0.84 13.81
C ASP A 154 -17.42 1.71 12.57
N ARG A 155 -17.88 1.23 11.41
CA ARG A 155 -17.86 1.99 10.15
C ARG A 155 -18.77 3.22 10.16
N ILE A 156 -19.80 3.24 11.01
CA ILE A 156 -20.74 4.36 11.13
C ILE A 156 -20.26 5.33 12.22
N THR A 157 -19.76 4.82 13.33
CA THR A 157 -19.43 5.63 14.51
C THR A 157 -18.02 6.21 14.48
N THR A 158 -17.09 5.54 13.80
CA THR A 158 -15.65 5.85 13.87
C THR A 158 -15.18 6.47 12.56
N HIS A 159 -14.31 7.48 12.67
CA HIS A 159 -13.69 8.09 11.49
C HIS A 159 -12.88 7.04 10.69
N PRO A 160 -12.92 7.05 9.33
CA PRO A 160 -12.27 6.03 8.50
C PRO A 160 -10.80 5.73 8.81
N VAL A 161 -10.03 6.75 9.17
CA VAL A 161 -8.61 6.60 9.55
C VAL A 161 -8.42 5.84 10.86
N LEU A 162 -9.37 5.96 11.78
CA LEU A 162 -9.31 5.33 13.10
C LEU A 162 -9.86 3.90 13.10
N LEU A 163 -10.43 3.44 11.99
CA LEU A 163 -10.87 2.05 11.85
C LEU A 163 -9.73 1.06 12.11
N GLN A 164 -8.47 1.42 11.83
CA GLN A 164 -7.32 0.57 12.11
C GLN A 164 -7.17 0.16 13.58
N THR A 165 -7.73 0.94 14.51
CA THR A 165 -7.73 0.66 15.96
C THR A 165 -8.89 -0.23 16.41
N LYS A 166 -9.83 -0.53 15.51
CA LYS A 166 -11.04 -1.28 15.83
C LYS A 166 -10.87 -2.76 15.48
N PRO A 167 -11.66 -3.65 16.11
CA PRO A 167 -11.66 -5.06 15.78
C PRO A 167 -11.93 -5.30 14.30
N CYS A 168 -11.10 -6.14 13.70
CA CYS A 168 -11.13 -6.36 12.26
C CYS A 168 -10.95 -7.83 11.91
N TYR A 169 -11.40 -8.19 10.71
CA TYR A 169 -11.34 -9.55 10.22
C TYR A 169 -11.15 -9.60 8.71
N LEU A 170 -10.59 -10.71 8.24
CA LEU A 170 -10.57 -11.05 6.82
C LEU A 170 -11.68 -12.02 6.50
N THR A 171 -12.17 -11.99 5.27
CA THR A 171 -13.12 -13.01 4.83
C THR A 171 -12.44 -14.36 4.74
N LYS A 172 -13.23 -15.44 4.79
CA LYS A 172 -12.72 -16.81 4.61
C LYS A 172 -12.03 -16.97 3.26
N GLU A 173 -12.58 -16.36 2.20
CA GLU A 173 -12.01 -16.42 0.85
C GLU A 173 -10.65 -15.70 0.78
N GLU A 174 -10.51 -14.53 1.42
CA GLU A 174 -9.23 -13.82 1.51
C GLU A 174 -8.20 -14.60 2.34
N SER A 175 -8.62 -15.12 3.49
CA SER A 175 -7.77 -15.92 4.39
C SER A 175 -7.24 -17.17 3.66
N TYR A 176 -8.13 -17.87 2.96
CA TYR A 176 -7.77 -19.01 2.10
C TYR A 176 -6.76 -18.64 1.02
N ARG A 177 -7.00 -17.52 0.31
CA ARG A 177 -6.10 -17.05 -0.75
C ARG A 177 -4.72 -16.70 -0.21
N ILE A 178 -4.63 -16.04 0.94
CA ILE A 178 -3.38 -15.69 1.61
C ILE A 178 -2.60 -16.95 1.94
N ILE A 179 -3.23 -17.91 2.63
CA ILE A 179 -2.60 -19.18 3.02
C ILE A 179 -2.10 -19.94 1.79
N ARG A 180 -2.97 -20.12 0.79
CA ARG A 180 -2.65 -20.82 -0.46
C ARG A 180 -1.44 -20.20 -1.17
N ASN A 181 -1.45 -18.88 -1.35
CA ASN A 181 -0.38 -18.18 -2.05
C ASN A 181 0.94 -18.23 -1.27
N HIS A 182 0.87 -18.09 0.05
CA HIS A 182 2.05 -18.16 0.92
C HIS A 182 2.69 -19.55 0.89
N VAL A 183 1.89 -20.62 1.00
CA VAL A 183 2.37 -21.99 0.92
C VAL A 183 3.01 -22.27 -0.44
N LYS A 184 2.35 -21.89 -1.54
CA LYS A 184 2.90 -22.09 -2.90
C LYS A 184 4.24 -21.40 -3.12
N SER A 185 4.44 -20.23 -2.51
CA SER A 185 5.65 -19.44 -2.70
C SER A 185 6.83 -19.94 -1.86
N ASN A 186 6.56 -20.63 -0.75
CA ASN A 186 7.58 -20.99 0.26
C ASN A 186 7.75 -22.50 0.50
N ILE A 187 6.99 -23.35 -0.20
CA ILE A 187 7.06 -24.81 -0.03
C ILE A 187 8.38 -25.37 -0.56
N ASN A 188 9.04 -26.20 0.24
CA ASN A 188 10.20 -26.96 -0.18
C ASN A 188 9.76 -28.27 -0.83
N SER A 189 9.92 -28.37 -2.15
CA SER A 189 9.52 -29.53 -2.96
C SER A 189 10.22 -30.84 -2.59
N LYS A 190 11.32 -30.79 -1.82
CA LYS A 190 12.00 -31.97 -1.28
C LYS A 190 11.18 -32.65 -0.19
N TYR A 191 10.55 -31.86 0.69
CA TYR A 191 9.88 -32.36 1.90
C TYR A 191 8.36 -32.37 1.78
N ALA A 192 7.78 -31.52 0.95
CA ALA A 192 6.33 -31.45 0.77
C ALA A 192 5.95 -31.14 -0.69
N ARG A 193 4.74 -31.54 -1.07
CA ARG A 193 4.15 -31.29 -2.38
C ARG A 193 2.71 -30.83 -2.24
N VAL A 194 2.29 -29.94 -3.13
CA VAL A 194 0.88 -29.60 -3.28
C VAL A 194 0.22 -30.67 -4.15
N THR A 195 -0.77 -31.38 -3.60
CA THR A 195 -1.51 -32.42 -4.34
C THR A 195 -2.75 -31.85 -5.01
N SER A 196 -3.42 -30.91 -4.36
CA SER A 196 -4.61 -30.26 -4.89
C SER A 196 -4.53 -28.76 -4.72
N ASP A 197 -4.71 -28.04 -5.84
CA ASP A 197 -4.55 -26.59 -5.92
C ASP A 197 -5.75 -25.95 -6.64
N TYR A 198 -6.92 -26.00 -6.02
CA TYR A 198 -8.15 -25.45 -6.59
C TYR A 198 -8.64 -24.25 -5.81
N ASP A 199 -9.59 -23.50 -6.36
CA ASP A 199 -10.16 -22.36 -5.64
C ASP A 199 -11.16 -22.79 -4.55
N PHE A 200 -11.60 -24.05 -4.56
CA PHE A 200 -12.58 -24.60 -3.61
C PHE A 200 -11.99 -25.57 -2.59
N TYR A 201 -10.73 -26.01 -2.75
CA TYR A 201 -9.99 -26.77 -1.75
C TYR A 201 -8.49 -26.80 -2.09
N PHE A 202 -7.67 -26.87 -1.04
CA PHE A 202 -6.22 -26.92 -1.11
C PHE A 202 -5.71 -28.07 -0.25
N THR A 203 -4.76 -28.85 -0.75
CA THR A 203 -4.18 -29.98 -0.01
C THR A 203 -2.68 -30.09 -0.24
N VAL A 204 -1.95 -30.20 0.87
CA VAL A 204 -0.51 -30.38 0.92
C VAL A 204 -0.21 -31.75 1.53
N GLU A 205 0.64 -32.49 0.85
CA GLU A 205 1.18 -33.76 1.33
C GLU A 205 2.66 -33.64 1.64
N LYS A 206 3.07 -34.20 2.77
CA LYS A 206 4.46 -34.37 3.16
C LYS A 206 5.03 -35.60 2.46
N VAL A 207 6.23 -35.48 1.92
CA VAL A 207 7.01 -36.56 1.29
C VAL A 207 7.96 -37.09 2.35
N ILE A 208 7.71 -38.34 2.78
CA ILE A 208 8.47 -38.99 3.85
C ILE A 208 9.32 -40.07 3.20
N GLU A 209 10.64 -39.99 3.38
CA GLU A 209 11.56 -41.02 2.94
C GLU A 209 11.38 -42.28 3.81
N LEU A 210 11.20 -43.41 3.16
CA LEU A 210 11.12 -44.72 3.79
C LEU A 210 12.51 -45.14 4.25
N TYR A 211 12.60 -45.74 5.43
CA TYR A 211 13.87 -46.27 5.92
C TYR A 211 14.33 -47.47 5.07
N GLU A 212 13.39 -48.35 4.72
CA GLU A 212 13.62 -49.49 3.83
C GLU A 212 12.76 -49.35 2.57
N PRO A 213 13.36 -49.30 1.36
CA PRO A 213 12.60 -49.19 0.12
C PRO A 213 11.71 -50.41 -0.13
N HIS A 214 10.43 -50.18 -0.42
CA HIS A 214 9.50 -51.25 -0.77
C HIS A 214 9.62 -51.61 -2.26
N SER A 215 9.96 -52.86 -2.59
CA SER A 215 10.05 -53.32 -3.99
C SER A 215 8.70 -53.75 -4.54
N TYR A 216 8.38 -53.35 -5.77
CA TYR A 216 7.18 -53.79 -6.49
C TYR A 216 7.50 -54.08 -7.96
N GLU A 217 6.73 -54.98 -8.58
CA GLU A 217 6.94 -55.38 -9.97
C GLU A 217 5.96 -54.63 -10.89
N VAL A 218 6.48 -54.07 -11.98
CA VAL A 218 5.68 -53.39 -13.00
C VAL A 218 5.85 -54.09 -14.32
N ASN A 219 4.75 -54.39 -14.99
CA ASN A 219 4.78 -54.85 -16.37
C ASN A 219 5.02 -53.65 -17.30
N VAL A 220 6.22 -53.56 -17.86
CA VAL A 220 6.62 -52.47 -18.77
C VAL A 220 5.83 -52.51 -20.09
N ASN A 221 5.30 -53.69 -20.45
CA ASN A 221 4.46 -53.88 -21.64
C ASN A 221 2.96 -53.74 -21.34
N ALA A 222 2.55 -53.22 -20.18
CA ALA A 222 1.13 -53.10 -19.81
C ALA A 222 0.30 -52.28 -20.83
N ALA A 223 0.89 -51.25 -21.45
CA ALA A 223 0.22 -50.45 -22.48
C ALA A 223 0.13 -51.15 -23.85
N TYR A 224 0.91 -52.21 -24.09
CA TYR A 224 1.00 -52.91 -25.37
C TYR A 224 0.51 -54.35 -25.22
N SER A 225 -0.81 -54.53 -25.23
CA SER A 225 -1.51 -55.81 -25.00
C SER A 225 -1.07 -56.97 -25.90
N ARG A 226 -0.48 -56.69 -27.07
CA ARG A 226 0.02 -57.70 -28.02
C ARG A 226 1.46 -58.18 -27.73
N ARG A 227 2.18 -57.55 -26.81
CA ARG A 227 3.55 -57.94 -26.43
C ARG A 227 3.53 -58.81 -25.18
N LYS A 228 4.44 -59.78 -25.09
CA LYS A 228 4.59 -60.60 -23.87
C LYS A 228 4.88 -59.69 -22.68
N PRO A 229 4.27 -59.95 -21.50
CA PRO A 229 4.51 -59.15 -20.32
C PRO A 229 5.99 -59.21 -19.95
N LYS A 230 6.59 -58.04 -19.67
CA LYS A 230 7.97 -57.91 -19.21
C LYS A 230 7.93 -57.21 -17.87
N TYR A 231 8.18 -57.96 -16.80
CA TYR A 231 8.17 -57.44 -15.44
C TYR A 231 9.55 -56.87 -15.10
N GLU A 232 9.54 -55.67 -14.52
CA GLU A 232 10.71 -54.98 -14.00
C GLU A 232 10.48 -54.65 -12.52
N LYS A 233 11.48 -54.92 -11.67
CA LYS A 233 11.43 -54.57 -10.25
C LYS A 233 11.74 -53.08 -10.09
N ARG A 234 10.82 -52.35 -9.46
CA ARG A 234 10.99 -50.94 -9.06
C ARG A 234 10.97 -50.82 -7.55
N TYR A 235 11.55 -49.75 -7.04
CA TYR A 235 11.62 -49.46 -5.61
C TYR A 235 10.85 -48.19 -5.31
N GLN A 236 9.92 -48.27 -4.37
CA GLN A 236 9.28 -47.11 -3.77
C GLN A 236 10.13 -46.66 -2.59
N ARG A 237 10.68 -45.45 -2.69
CA ARG A 237 11.55 -44.87 -1.66
C ARG A 237 10.81 -43.92 -0.73
N ASN A 238 9.67 -43.38 -1.16
CA ASN A 238 8.94 -42.36 -0.42
C ASN A 238 7.48 -42.79 -0.26
N ARG A 239 6.90 -42.40 0.88
CA ARG A 239 5.45 -42.38 1.11
C ARG A 239 4.98 -40.95 1.25
N THR A 240 3.70 -40.70 0.99
CA THR A 240 3.10 -39.39 1.18
C THR A 240 1.99 -39.40 2.20
N GLN A 241 1.90 -38.33 2.97
CA GLN A 241 0.88 -38.16 4.01
C GLN A 241 0.32 -36.75 3.94
N LYS A 242 -1.00 -36.61 3.98
CA LYS A 242 -1.66 -35.30 4.03
C LYS A 242 -1.31 -34.62 5.35
N ILE A 243 -0.74 -33.41 5.27
CA ILE A 243 -0.37 -32.61 6.44
C ILE A 243 -1.28 -31.40 6.63
N TYR A 244 -1.81 -30.87 5.53
CA TYR A 244 -2.68 -29.73 5.55
C TYR A 244 -3.73 -29.84 4.47
N GLU A 245 -4.98 -29.62 4.84
CA GLU A 245 -6.11 -29.53 3.93
C GLU A 245 -7.04 -28.42 4.41
N VAL A 246 -7.56 -27.63 3.47
CA VAL A 246 -8.46 -26.52 3.80
C VAL A 246 -9.34 -26.16 2.62
N ALA A 247 -10.57 -25.71 2.90
CA ALA A 247 -11.50 -25.17 1.92
C ALA A 247 -12.05 -23.81 2.37
N PRO A 248 -12.35 -22.86 1.45
CA PRO A 248 -12.96 -21.59 1.82
C PRO A 248 -14.45 -21.71 2.18
N LYS A 249 -15.13 -22.73 1.65
CA LYS A 249 -16.56 -23.00 1.81
C LYS A 249 -16.76 -24.45 2.26
N PRO A 250 -17.85 -24.75 3.00
CA PRO A 250 -18.17 -26.12 3.37
C PRO A 250 -18.43 -26.95 2.11
N TYR A 251 -17.54 -27.89 1.83
CA TYR A 251 -17.60 -28.76 0.66
C TYR A 251 -17.07 -30.14 1.05
N ASN A 252 -17.76 -31.22 0.64
CA ASN A 252 -17.31 -32.63 0.76
C ASN A 252 -16.54 -33.00 2.04
N SER A 253 -17.02 -32.53 3.21
CA SER A 253 -16.41 -32.80 4.53
C SER A 253 -15.02 -32.23 4.77
N TYR A 254 -14.50 -31.36 3.89
CA TYR A 254 -13.23 -30.69 4.11
C TYR A 254 -13.32 -29.66 5.25
N PRO A 255 -12.25 -29.50 6.05
CA PRO A 255 -12.21 -28.46 7.06
C PRO A 255 -12.25 -27.08 6.40
N VAL A 256 -13.13 -26.22 6.93
CA VAL A 256 -13.32 -24.86 6.44
C VAL A 256 -12.31 -23.94 7.09
N VAL A 257 -11.68 -23.06 6.29
CA VAL A 257 -10.74 -22.05 6.80
C VAL A 257 -11.42 -21.16 7.83
N GLU A 258 -10.71 -20.94 8.93
CA GLU A 258 -11.10 -19.93 9.90
C GLU A 258 -10.65 -18.55 9.40
N PRO A 259 -11.53 -17.53 9.44
CA PRO A 259 -11.14 -16.18 9.06
C PRO A 259 -10.12 -15.65 10.05
N PHE A 260 -9.10 -14.96 9.56
CA PHE A 260 -8.19 -14.23 10.44
C PHE A 260 -8.94 -13.08 11.12
N THR A 261 -8.76 -12.96 12.43
CA THR A 261 -9.35 -11.90 13.25
C THR A 261 -8.26 -11.23 14.08
N GLY A 262 -8.46 -9.95 14.41
CA GLY A 262 -7.56 -9.18 15.26
C GLY A 262 -8.32 -8.11 16.03
N LYS A 263 -7.78 -7.72 17.18
CA LYS A 263 -8.33 -6.62 18.00
C LYS A 263 -8.12 -5.26 17.36
N ASP A 264 -7.01 -5.12 16.64
CA ASP A 264 -6.65 -3.99 15.80
C ASP A 264 -5.96 -4.53 14.53
N TYR A 265 -5.61 -3.64 13.60
CA TYR A 265 -4.95 -4.03 12.36
C TYR A 265 -3.56 -4.65 12.59
N THR A 266 -2.83 -4.17 13.60
CA THR A 266 -1.49 -4.67 13.94
C THR A 266 -1.52 -6.11 14.47
N ASP A 267 -2.49 -6.41 15.33
CA ASP A 267 -2.75 -7.73 15.89
C ASP A 267 -3.21 -8.69 14.79
N LEU A 268 -4.09 -8.25 13.89
CA LEU A 268 -4.47 -9.04 12.71
C LEU A 268 -3.25 -9.43 11.87
N LYS A 269 -2.35 -8.47 11.60
CA LYS A 269 -1.11 -8.73 10.85
C LYS A 269 -0.23 -9.75 11.58
N ASN A 270 -0.01 -9.56 12.87
CA ASN A 270 0.79 -10.49 13.69
C ASN A 270 0.17 -11.90 13.72
N ASN A 271 -1.16 -12.01 13.81
CA ASN A 271 -1.87 -13.29 13.79
C ASN A 271 -1.69 -14.02 12.46
N ILE A 272 -1.76 -13.30 11.33
CA ILE A 272 -1.50 -13.84 9.99
C ILE A 272 -0.06 -14.33 9.90
N ASP A 273 0.91 -13.48 10.23
CA ASP A 273 2.34 -13.79 10.11
C ASP A 273 2.73 -14.99 10.98
N THR A 274 2.25 -15.03 12.23
CA THR A 274 2.49 -16.15 13.16
C THR A 274 1.88 -17.44 12.64
N PHE A 275 0.65 -17.41 12.13
CA PHE A 275 0.00 -18.59 11.58
C PHE A 275 0.74 -19.12 10.35
N LEU A 276 1.10 -18.23 9.42
CA LEU A 276 1.80 -18.59 8.20
C LEU A 276 3.20 -19.15 8.49
N HIS A 277 3.92 -18.57 9.45
CA HIS A 277 5.22 -19.06 9.90
C HIS A 277 5.12 -20.48 10.44
N ASN A 278 4.24 -20.70 11.43
CA ASN A 278 4.04 -22.01 12.05
C ASN A 278 3.61 -23.08 11.03
N LEU A 279 2.73 -22.71 10.08
CA LEU A 279 2.30 -23.60 9.02
C LEU A 279 3.46 -24.01 8.11
N MET A 280 4.32 -23.05 7.74
CA MET A 280 5.47 -23.34 6.89
C MET A 280 6.54 -24.16 7.61
N GLU A 281 6.78 -23.92 8.90
CA GLU A 281 7.66 -24.77 9.70
C GLU A 281 7.18 -26.22 9.69
N MET A 282 5.89 -26.45 9.95
CA MET A 282 5.28 -27.78 9.93
C MET A 282 5.40 -28.47 8.55
N ILE A 283 5.16 -27.73 7.47
CA ILE A 283 5.21 -28.24 6.09
C ILE A 283 6.64 -28.59 5.69
N ASN A 284 7.60 -27.70 5.97
CA ASN A 284 8.98 -27.82 5.52
C ASN A 284 9.89 -28.62 6.47
N GLU A 285 9.41 -28.98 7.66
CA GLU A 285 10.15 -29.78 8.63
C GLU A 285 10.60 -31.13 8.01
N PRO A 286 11.90 -31.48 8.05
CA PRO A 286 12.40 -32.67 7.41
C PRO A 286 12.13 -33.91 8.28
N VAL A 287 11.34 -34.84 7.75
CA VAL A 287 10.97 -36.07 8.49
C VAL A 287 11.33 -37.32 7.69
N VAL A 288 11.79 -38.35 8.40
CA VAL A 288 12.11 -39.68 7.85
C VAL A 288 11.35 -40.74 8.65
N GLU A 289 11.06 -41.87 8.03
CA GLU A 289 10.43 -42.98 8.70
C GLU A 289 11.28 -43.53 9.87
N CYS A 290 10.64 -43.75 11.02
CA CYS A 290 11.29 -44.29 12.22
C CYS A 290 11.80 -45.73 11.99
N LYS A 291 13.10 -45.95 12.16
CA LYS A 291 13.76 -47.27 12.04
C LYS A 291 13.16 -48.33 12.98
N HIS A 292 12.83 -47.94 14.21
CA HIS A 292 12.37 -48.86 15.26
C HIS A 292 10.87 -49.16 15.17
N CYS A 293 10.11 -48.31 14.49
CA CYS A 293 8.65 -48.30 14.55
C CYS A 293 7.99 -49.12 13.43
N LYS A 294 8.76 -49.84 12.60
CA LYS A 294 8.30 -50.54 11.39
C LYS A 294 7.34 -49.69 10.54
N GLY A 295 7.69 -48.40 10.39
CA GLY A 295 6.91 -47.44 9.62
C GLY A 295 5.73 -46.77 10.31
N ARG A 296 5.41 -47.06 11.58
CA ARG A 296 4.28 -46.38 12.26
C ARG A 296 4.60 -44.96 12.74
N GLY A 297 5.88 -44.62 12.91
CA GLY A 297 6.33 -43.32 13.38
C GLY A 297 7.24 -42.62 12.38
N VAL A 298 7.43 -41.31 12.57
CA VAL A 298 8.42 -40.49 11.86
C VAL A 298 9.39 -39.88 12.87
N VAL A 299 10.63 -39.68 12.46
CA VAL A 299 11.67 -38.99 13.23
C VAL A 299 12.14 -37.77 12.46
N LEU A 300 12.59 -36.75 13.20
CA LEU A 300 13.25 -35.60 12.60
C LEU A 300 14.52 -36.07 11.89
N ASN A 301 14.68 -35.61 10.65
CA ASN A 301 15.93 -35.81 9.94
C ASN A 301 16.89 -34.71 10.41
N GLU A 302 17.66 -35.01 11.45
CA GLU A 302 18.82 -34.21 11.83
C GLU A 302 19.89 -34.39 10.73
N ASN A 303 19.79 -33.56 9.69
CA ASN A 303 20.91 -33.33 8.77
C ASN A 303 21.92 -32.38 9.40
#